data_AF-A0A498A2C0-F1
#
_entry.id   AF-A0A498A2C0-F1
#
_cell.length_a   1.000
_cell.length_b   1.000
_cell.length_c   1.000
_cell.angle_alpha   90.00
_cell.angle_beta   90.00
_cell.angle_gamma   90.00
#
_symmetry.space_group_name_H-M   'P 1'
#
loop_
_entity.id
_entity.type
_entity.pdbx_description
1 polymer ?
#
loop_
_entity_poly.entity_id
_entity_poly.type
_entity_poly.pdbx_seq_one_letter_code
_entity_poly.pdbx_strand_id
1 'polypeptide(L)'
;METSAARSGPPHPPQGPPAHDDAHTGGIPRVVGGRRRTVLLVLAAVALLSAAALVVGLASWAPERPEQPRALTGDERERLAAMRVTNYRDLRAGVRVTAGTGAARTELVGWVDWSRSLVYLDVGGPGAGAERGLLQATPTVVLLRPDPAAVPTPAPPPLVPPTDRWRLHDPPAGQGLAAVLDLLFRLASDRPEPPTDAARRVGGATVGAAPVDILQAPPPGPDAATPAPGGLPRYWLDHDARLHRLETGLAGVGPVTVQLNRTDRPTLRPVDALGGRPGQPRALTSTERSRLDRLPARLRARGGAAVTLTAPVAAATNLRGSGWVSWSGRAAYVAVADLGVPERRTLLRVDGAGVRRAEVPAAAVPGTVESPGRPPLPPPARGWRADPRRAGDLGLLLDAALRAAGSSGGRDAALRVRGDTLAGKSVDVVELRTSRGLLRYWIDRSGALRRLELRTRTGAWAQLDLTPSTVPRLVAPPRPPAGGR
;
A
#
# COMPACT_ATOMS: atom_id res chain seq x y z
N MET A 1 -34.53 -23.96 -43.78
CA MET A 1 -34.47 -25.42 -43.97
C MET A 1 -35.17 -26.05 -42.79
N GLU A 2 -36.13 -26.94 -43.03
CA GLU A 2 -36.99 -27.58 -42.01
C GLU A 2 -36.19 -28.61 -41.15
N THR A 3 -36.68 -29.28 -40.09
CA THR A 3 -38.04 -29.72 -39.68
C THR A 3 -38.03 -29.95 -38.14
N SER A 4 -39.09 -29.62 -37.35
CA SER A 4 -40.23 -30.47 -36.91
C SER A 4 -39.86 -31.64 -35.95
N ALA A 5 -40.60 -32.03 -34.89
CA ALA A 5 -42.04 -31.96 -34.54
C ALA A 5 -42.26 -31.77 -33.00
N ALA A 6 -43.30 -31.09 -32.46
CA ALA A 6 -44.73 -31.44 -32.25
C ALA A 6 -44.97 -32.70 -31.33
N ARG A 7 -45.85 -32.73 -30.31
CA ARG A 7 -47.29 -32.32 -30.18
C ARG A 7 -47.67 -31.95 -28.71
N SER A 8 -48.51 -30.93 -28.44
CA SER A 8 -50.00 -30.91 -28.25
C SER A 8 -50.51 -31.53 -26.91
N GLY A 9 -51.49 -30.98 -26.15
CA GLY A 9 -52.43 -29.87 -26.41
C GLY A 9 -53.19 -29.37 -25.13
N PRO A 10 -54.48 -28.92 -25.20
CA PRO A 10 -54.93 -27.63 -24.61
C PRO A 10 -56.20 -27.73 -23.69
N PRO A 11 -57.03 -26.68 -23.43
CA PRO A 11 -56.81 -25.29 -22.99
C PRO A 11 -57.61 -24.87 -21.71
N HIS A 12 -57.39 -23.63 -21.22
CA HIS A 12 -58.25 -22.83 -20.31
C HIS A 12 -59.60 -22.41 -20.99
N PRO A 13 -60.65 -21.80 -20.33
CA PRO A 13 -60.65 -20.79 -19.23
C PRO A 13 -61.91 -20.89 -18.27
N PRO A 14 -62.61 -19.83 -17.78
CA PRO A 14 -62.26 -18.66 -16.92
C PRO A 14 -63.05 -18.59 -15.58
N GLN A 15 -62.93 -17.47 -14.82
CA GLN A 15 -63.61 -17.15 -13.55
C GLN A 15 -65.05 -16.59 -13.69
N GLY A 16 -65.89 -16.71 -12.64
CA GLY A 16 -67.14 -15.95 -12.45
C GLY A 16 -67.98 -16.34 -11.19
N PRO A 17 -68.39 -15.41 -10.29
CA PRO A 17 -69.26 -15.62 -9.11
C PRO A 17 -70.64 -14.90 -9.23
N PRO A 18 -71.55 -14.83 -8.21
CA PRO A 18 -71.95 -15.71 -7.07
C PRO A 18 -73.51 -15.91 -6.98
N ALA A 19 -74.05 -16.29 -5.79
CA ALA A 19 -75.47 -16.28 -5.34
C ALA A 19 -76.42 -17.34 -5.97
N HIS A 20 -77.55 -17.82 -5.43
CA HIS A 20 -78.29 -17.83 -4.12
C HIS A 20 -79.37 -18.97 -4.27
N ASP A 21 -80.03 -19.60 -3.28
CA ASP A 21 -80.03 -19.55 -1.80
C ASP A 21 -80.70 -20.82 -1.17
N ASP A 22 -80.75 -20.87 0.18
CA ASP A 22 -81.66 -21.59 1.09
C ASP A 22 -82.37 -22.93 0.72
N ALA A 23 -82.13 -23.96 1.54
CA ALA A 23 -83.18 -24.82 2.09
C ALA A 23 -82.79 -25.44 3.45
N HIS A 24 -83.54 -25.14 4.51
CA HIS A 24 -83.43 -25.82 5.80
C HIS A 24 -83.92 -27.28 5.74
N THR A 25 -83.38 -28.17 6.59
CA THR A 25 -84.11 -28.83 7.72
C THR A 25 -83.54 -30.23 8.06
N GLY A 26 -83.27 -30.48 9.36
CA GLY A 26 -83.10 -31.83 9.91
C GLY A 26 -81.67 -32.41 9.82
N GLY A 27 -81.01 -32.82 10.90
CA GLY A 27 -81.42 -32.79 12.31
C GLY A 27 -80.24 -32.94 13.27
N ILE A 28 -80.44 -32.52 14.53
CA ILE A 28 -79.40 -32.49 15.57
C ILE A 28 -79.59 -33.69 16.53
N PRO A 29 -78.57 -34.54 16.75
CA PRO A 29 -78.46 -35.32 17.98
C PRO A 29 -77.88 -34.46 19.11
N ARG A 30 -78.57 -34.43 20.26
CA ARG A 30 -78.21 -33.59 21.41
C ARG A 30 -76.97 -34.08 22.17
N VAL A 31 -76.08 -33.12 22.46
CA VAL A 31 -75.27 -32.97 23.69
C VAL A 31 -74.38 -34.15 24.15
N VAL A 32 -73.06 -33.91 24.14
CA VAL A 32 -72.16 -34.36 25.23
C VAL A 32 -71.33 -33.16 25.72
N GLY A 33 -71.82 -32.48 26.77
CA GLY A 33 -71.21 -31.27 27.32
C GLY A 33 -69.80 -31.43 27.92
N GLY A 34 -69.35 -32.67 28.13
CA GLY A 34 -68.02 -32.97 28.67
C GLY A 34 -66.86 -32.62 27.72
N ARG A 35 -67.00 -32.90 26.42
CA ARG A 35 -65.88 -32.73 25.45
C ARG A 35 -65.46 -31.27 25.26
N ARG A 36 -66.38 -30.30 25.28
CA ARG A 36 -66.02 -28.87 25.17
C ARG A 36 -65.25 -28.37 26.38
N ARG A 37 -65.60 -28.79 27.61
CA ARG A 37 -64.85 -28.41 28.81
C ARG A 37 -63.43 -29.01 28.83
N THR A 38 -63.27 -30.29 28.46
CA THR A 38 -61.93 -30.89 28.37
C THR A 38 -61.08 -30.25 27.26
N VAL A 39 -61.65 -29.93 26.09
CA VAL A 39 -60.92 -29.24 25.02
C VAL A 39 -60.51 -27.82 25.45
N LEU A 40 -61.39 -27.07 26.13
CA LEU A 40 -61.05 -25.74 26.65
C LEU A 40 -59.99 -25.80 27.76
N LEU A 41 -60.03 -26.80 28.65
CA LEU A 41 -59.00 -27.01 29.67
C LEU A 41 -57.66 -27.40 29.05
N VAL A 42 -57.64 -28.25 28.03
CA VAL A 42 -56.42 -28.61 27.29
C VAL A 42 -55.86 -27.39 26.55
N LEU A 43 -56.70 -26.59 25.87
CA LEU A 43 -56.25 -25.35 25.22
C LEU A 43 -55.74 -24.31 26.21
N ALA A 44 -56.38 -24.16 27.38
CA ALA A 44 -55.90 -23.27 28.43
C ALA A 44 -54.56 -23.75 29.03
N ALA A 45 -54.40 -25.06 29.24
CA ALA A 45 -53.15 -25.64 29.71
C ALA A 45 -52.01 -25.50 28.69
N VAL A 46 -52.29 -25.73 27.40
CA VAL A 46 -51.33 -25.51 26.30
C VAL A 46 -50.98 -24.02 26.21
N ALA A 47 -51.96 -23.11 26.29
CA ALA A 47 -51.70 -21.66 26.26
C ALA A 47 -50.85 -21.20 27.46
N LEU A 48 -51.12 -21.73 28.67
CA LEU A 48 -50.31 -21.46 29.87
C LEU A 48 -48.88 -22.02 29.74
N LEU A 49 -48.72 -23.24 29.23
CA LEU A 49 -47.41 -23.83 28.96
C LEU A 49 -46.64 -23.06 27.88
N SER A 50 -47.30 -22.65 26.80
CA SER A 50 -46.70 -21.82 25.75
C SER A 50 -46.33 -20.43 26.26
N ALA A 51 -47.17 -19.79 27.09
CA ALA A 51 -46.86 -18.51 27.71
C ALA A 51 -45.69 -18.64 28.70
N ALA A 52 -45.66 -19.69 29.52
CA ALA A 52 -44.55 -19.97 30.44
C ALA A 52 -43.24 -20.24 29.67
N ALA A 53 -43.28 -21.05 28.61
CA ALA A 53 -42.12 -21.30 27.75
C ALA A 53 -41.65 -20.04 27.01
N LEU A 54 -42.58 -19.17 26.58
CA LEU A 54 -42.25 -17.88 25.97
C LEU A 54 -41.64 -16.92 26.99
N VAL A 55 -42.15 -16.86 28.23
CA VAL A 55 -41.57 -16.04 29.31
C VAL A 55 -40.19 -16.54 29.72
N VAL A 56 -39.99 -17.85 29.83
CA VAL A 56 -38.66 -18.45 30.09
C VAL A 56 -37.70 -18.20 28.93
N GLY A 57 -38.17 -18.30 27.69
CA GLY A 57 -37.38 -17.97 26.49
C GLY A 57 -37.01 -16.49 26.40
N LEU A 58 -37.95 -15.58 26.70
CA LEU A 58 -37.68 -14.14 26.74
C LEU A 58 -36.76 -13.75 27.90
N ALA A 59 -36.84 -14.46 29.05
CA ALA A 59 -35.93 -14.28 30.17
C ALA A 59 -34.52 -14.81 29.88
N SER A 60 -34.37 -15.90 29.12
CA SER A 60 -33.05 -16.38 28.64
C SER A 60 -32.49 -15.55 27.48
N TRP A 61 -33.32 -14.73 26.84
CA TRP A 61 -32.94 -13.69 25.88
C TRP A 61 -32.71 -12.32 26.54
N ALA A 62 -32.58 -12.25 27.87
CA ALA A 62 -32.06 -11.06 28.53
C ALA A 62 -30.67 -10.74 27.95
N PRO A 63 -30.46 -9.55 27.33
CA PRO A 63 -29.14 -9.18 26.83
C PRO A 63 -28.15 -9.23 27.98
N GLU A 64 -27.03 -9.92 27.75
CA GLU A 64 -25.95 -10.05 28.73
C GLU A 64 -25.57 -8.64 29.19
N ARG A 65 -25.74 -8.36 30.50
CA ARG A 65 -25.62 -6.99 31.01
C ARG A 65 -24.22 -6.48 30.65
N PRO A 66 -24.08 -5.27 30.06
CA PRO A 66 -22.77 -4.73 29.75
C PRO A 66 -21.91 -4.71 31.01
N GLU A 67 -20.82 -5.48 30.98
CA GLU A 67 -19.96 -5.69 32.13
C GLU A 67 -19.40 -4.35 32.59
N GLN A 68 -19.56 -4.01 33.87
CA GLN A 68 -19.17 -2.68 34.35
C GLN A 68 -17.65 -2.49 34.21
N PRO A 69 -17.18 -1.34 33.67
CA PRO A 69 -15.76 -1.07 33.52
C PRO A 69 -14.99 -1.23 34.84
N ARG A 70 -14.11 -2.24 34.90
CA ARG A 70 -13.32 -2.56 36.09
C ARG A 70 -11.82 -2.36 35.88
N ALA A 71 -11.08 -2.28 36.98
CA ALA A 71 -9.61 -2.29 36.94
C ALA A 71 -9.07 -3.60 36.30
N LEU A 72 -7.87 -3.52 35.72
CA LEU A 72 -7.21 -4.69 35.16
C LEU A 72 -6.63 -5.59 36.27
N THR A 73 -6.76 -6.91 36.08
CA THR A 73 -6.00 -7.91 36.85
C THR A 73 -4.50 -7.81 36.52
N GLY A 74 -3.65 -8.55 37.24
CA GLY A 74 -2.22 -8.66 36.92
C GLY A 74 -2.02 -9.08 35.46
N ASP A 75 -2.56 -10.25 35.11
CA ASP A 75 -2.45 -10.86 33.79
C ASP A 75 -3.03 -9.98 32.66
N GLU A 76 -4.15 -9.29 32.90
CA GLU A 76 -4.74 -8.37 31.90
C GLU A 76 -3.81 -7.17 31.62
N ARG A 77 -3.16 -6.65 32.66
CA ARG A 77 -2.20 -5.54 32.55
C ARG A 77 -0.91 -5.99 31.86
N GLU A 78 -0.44 -7.21 32.13
CA GLU A 78 0.70 -7.82 31.45
C GLU A 78 0.40 -8.10 29.97
N ARG A 79 -0.78 -8.64 29.64
CA ARG A 79 -1.21 -8.81 28.24
C ARG A 79 -1.25 -7.48 27.49
N LEU A 80 -1.78 -6.42 28.11
CA LEU A 80 -1.77 -5.09 27.51
C LEU A 80 -0.34 -4.57 27.26
N ALA A 81 0.55 -4.69 28.24
CA ALA A 81 1.96 -4.27 28.13
C ALA A 81 2.77 -5.08 27.09
N ALA A 82 2.43 -6.36 26.90
CA ALA A 82 3.06 -7.25 25.94
C ALA A 82 2.57 -7.05 24.48
N MET A 83 1.37 -6.47 24.28
CA MET A 83 0.67 -6.42 22.99
C MET A 83 1.52 -5.93 21.81
N ARG A 84 2.27 -4.84 21.96
CA ARG A 84 3.10 -4.28 20.87
C ARG A 84 4.31 -5.17 20.53
N VAL A 85 4.87 -5.84 21.53
CA VAL A 85 5.95 -6.83 21.34
C VAL A 85 5.41 -8.10 20.70
N THR A 86 4.21 -8.53 21.09
CA THR A 86 3.51 -9.65 20.44
C THR A 86 3.24 -9.35 18.96
N ASN A 87 2.80 -8.14 18.62
CA ASN A 87 2.63 -7.71 17.22
C ASN A 87 3.96 -7.73 16.46
N TYR A 88 5.04 -7.21 17.05
CA TYR A 88 6.38 -7.25 16.45
C TYR A 88 6.87 -8.69 16.22
N ARG A 89 6.66 -9.60 17.18
CA ARG A 89 7.04 -11.02 17.12
C ARG A 89 6.19 -11.86 16.17
N ASP A 90 4.89 -11.56 16.03
CA ASP A 90 4.00 -12.18 15.04
C ASP A 90 4.42 -11.81 13.59
N LEU A 91 5.30 -10.81 13.44
CA LEU A 91 5.87 -10.22 12.23
C LEU A 91 4.84 -9.51 11.32
N ARG A 92 3.75 -10.19 11.00
CA ARG A 92 2.83 -9.84 9.91
C ARG A 92 1.37 -10.15 10.25
N ALA A 93 0.45 -9.36 9.70
CA ALA A 93 -0.98 -9.61 9.76
C ALA A 93 -1.71 -8.99 8.56
N GLY A 94 -2.85 -9.56 8.20
CA GLY A 94 -3.86 -8.91 7.36
C GLY A 94 -4.51 -7.79 8.14
N VAL A 95 -4.82 -6.69 7.48
CA VAL A 95 -5.41 -5.50 8.09
C VAL A 95 -6.59 -5.00 7.26
N ARG A 96 -7.68 -4.68 7.95
CA ARG A 96 -8.77 -3.85 7.43
C ARG A 96 -8.92 -2.64 8.34
N VAL A 97 -8.88 -1.44 7.77
CA VAL A 97 -9.11 -0.18 8.48
C VAL A 97 -10.34 0.50 7.90
N THR A 98 -11.18 1.03 8.76
CA THR A 98 -12.22 2.01 8.40
C THR A 98 -11.95 3.28 9.19
N ALA A 99 -11.78 4.40 8.49
CA ALA A 99 -11.42 5.69 9.07
C ALA A 99 -12.42 6.77 8.62
N GLY A 100 -12.93 7.55 9.56
CA GLY A 100 -13.95 8.56 9.30
C GLY A 100 -15.36 7.98 9.06
N THR A 101 -16.31 8.85 8.72
CA THR A 101 -17.72 8.50 8.54
C THR A 101 -18.32 9.16 7.29
N GLY A 102 -19.47 8.65 6.84
CA GLY A 102 -20.22 9.23 5.72
C GLY A 102 -19.38 9.37 4.45
N ALA A 103 -19.44 10.54 3.81
CA ALA A 103 -18.69 10.85 2.59
C ALA A 103 -17.15 10.94 2.81
N ALA A 104 -16.70 11.21 4.04
CA ALA A 104 -15.28 11.26 4.39
C ALA A 104 -14.69 9.89 4.77
N ARG A 105 -15.49 8.82 4.72
CA ARG A 105 -15.04 7.47 5.10
C ARG A 105 -14.01 6.95 4.10
N THR A 106 -12.83 6.62 4.60
CA THR A 106 -11.77 5.90 3.88
C THR A 106 -11.66 4.49 4.43
N GLU A 107 -11.52 3.52 3.54
CA GLU A 107 -11.35 2.10 3.85
C GLU A 107 -9.99 1.65 3.31
N LEU A 108 -9.24 0.90 4.10
CA LEU A 108 -7.94 0.36 3.70
C LEU A 108 -7.93 -1.14 3.94
N VAL A 109 -7.53 -1.94 2.96
CA VAL A 109 -7.43 -3.40 3.08
C VAL A 109 -6.07 -3.87 2.57
N GLY A 110 -5.43 -4.78 3.30
CA GLY A 110 -4.16 -5.37 2.87
C GLY A 110 -3.39 -5.94 4.03
N TRP A 111 -2.10 -5.62 4.14
CA TRP A 111 -1.19 -6.25 5.10
C TRP A 111 -0.19 -5.27 5.72
N VAL A 112 0.28 -5.64 6.91
CA VAL A 112 1.42 -5.03 7.61
C VAL A 112 2.50 -6.07 7.87
N ASP A 113 3.76 -5.65 7.76
CA ASP A 113 4.98 -6.36 8.16
C ASP A 113 5.76 -5.46 9.11
N TRP A 114 5.50 -5.61 10.42
CA TRP A 114 6.14 -4.83 11.48
C TRP A 114 7.63 -5.14 11.62
N SER A 115 8.07 -6.35 11.23
CA SER A 115 9.49 -6.72 11.25
C SER A 115 10.32 -5.93 10.24
N ARG A 116 9.67 -5.34 9.23
CA ARG A 116 10.29 -4.51 8.18
C ARG A 116 9.78 -3.08 8.16
N SER A 117 8.87 -2.73 9.07
CA SER A 117 8.09 -1.49 9.06
C SER A 117 7.55 -1.16 7.67
N LEU A 118 6.79 -2.10 7.09
CA LEU A 118 6.18 -1.98 5.77
C LEU A 118 4.68 -2.26 5.85
N VAL A 119 3.86 -1.43 5.20
CA VAL A 119 2.47 -1.77 4.86
C VAL A 119 2.29 -1.88 3.36
N TYR A 120 1.35 -2.72 2.94
CA TYR A 120 0.86 -2.78 1.57
C TYR A 120 -0.66 -2.89 1.59
N LEU A 121 -1.33 -1.84 1.11
CA LEU A 121 -2.77 -1.62 1.22
C LEU A 121 -3.37 -1.30 -0.16
N ASP A 122 -4.65 -1.59 -0.32
CA ASP A 122 -5.55 -0.96 -1.27
C ASP A 122 -6.40 0.07 -0.52
N VAL A 123 -6.53 1.26 -1.09
CA VAL A 123 -7.20 2.42 -0.47
C VAL A 123 -8.47 2.73 -1.23
N GLY A 124 -9.60 2.69 -0.54
CA GLY A 124 -10.94 2.91 -1.06
C GLY A 124 -11.84 3.65 -0.07
N GLY A 125 -13.14 3.53 -0.25
CA GLY A 125 -14.18 4.33 0.38
C GLY A 125 -14.55 5.57 -0.43
N PRO A 126 -15.67 6.24 -0.07
CA PRO A 126 -16.05 7.52 -0.66
C PRO A 126 -15.02 8.63 -0.39
N GLY A 127 -14.34 8.60 0.76
CA GLY A 127 -13.37 9.62 1.19
C GLY A 127 -11.98 9.50 0.57
N ALA A 128 -11.64 8.40 -0.12
CA ALA A 128 -10.29 8.16 -0.64
C ALA A 128 -9.80 9.23 -1.64
N GLY A 129 -10.70 9.85 -2.40
CA GLY A 129 -10.35 10.90 -3.36
C GLY A 129 -9.17 10.54 -4.28
N ALA A 130 -8.13 11.38 -4.27
CA ALA A 130 -6.91 11.17 -5.05
C ALA A 130 -5.97 10.07 -4.49
N GLU A 131 -6.19 9.61 -3.26
CA GLU A 131 -5.42 8.54 -2.61
C GLU A 131 -5.94 7.14 -2.97
N ARG A 132 -6.99 7.04 -3.80
CA ARG A 132 -7.58 5.75 -4.22
C ARG A 132 -6.60 4.89 -5.01
N GLY A 133 -6.54 3.60 -4.66
CA GLY A 133 -5.73 2.58 -5.32
C GLY A 133 -4.66 2.01 -4.40
N LEU A 134 -3.60 1.46 -5.00
CA LEU A 134 -2.59 0.68 -4.27
C LEU A 134 -1.58 1.59 -3.56
N LEU A 135 -1.30 1.31 -2.29
CA LEU A 135 -0.35 2.04 -1.45
C LEU A 135 0.67 1.11 -0.81
N GLN A 136 1.96 1.48 -0.86
CA GLN A 136 2.98 0.91 0.01
C GLN A 136 3.65 2.02 0.81
N ALA A 137 3.83 1.79 2.11
CA ALA A 137 4.50 2.77 2.95
C ALA A 137 5.48 2.13 3.94
N THR A 138 6.50 2.91 4.30
CA THR A 138 7.31 2.77 5.50
C THR A 138 7.04 3.98 6.42
N PRO A 139 7.58 4.04 7.66
CA PRO A 139 7.42 5.20 8.53
C PRO A 139 7.95 6.54 7.96
N THR A 140 8.69 6.52 6.84
CA THR A 140 9.31 7.71 6.25
C THR A 140 9.02 7.91 4.76
N VAL A 141 8.38 6.96 4.09
CA VAL A 141 8.11 7.02 2.64
C VAL A 141 6.74 6.44 2.36
N VAL A 142 5.86 7.22 1.73
CA VAL A 142 4.58 6.74 1.21
C VAL A 142 4.64 6.70 -0.32
N LEU A 143 4.35 5.55 -0.92
CA LEU A 143 4.19 5.40 -2.35
C LEU A 143 2.75 5.04 -2.68
N LEU A 144 2.18 5.75 -3.63
CA LEU A 144 0.85 5.51 -4.16
C LEU A 144 0.95 5.12 -5.64
N ARG A 145 0.13 4.17 -6.07
CA ARG A 145 -0.16 3.87 -7.47
C ARG A 145 -1.65 4.15 -7.70
N PRO A 146 -2.01 5.40 -8.08
CA PRO A 146 -3.40 5.82 -8.16
C PRO A 146 -4.19 4.98 -9.16
N ASP A 147 -5.41 4.63 -8.78
CA ASP A 147 -6.38 4.01 -9.67
C ASP A 147 -7.75 4.70 -9.55
N PRO A 148 -7.98 5.81 -10.28
CA PRO A 148 -9.22 6.56 -10.19
C PRO A 148 -10.43 5.80 -10.76
N ALA A 149 -10.20 4.73 -11.53
CA ALA A 149 -11.24 3.87 -12.07
C ALA A 149 -11.60 2.72 -11.12
N ALA A 150 -10.86 2.52 -10.04
CA ALA A 150 -11.15 1.47 -9.07
C ALA A 150 -12.50 1.67 -8.39
N VAL A 151 -13.22 0.55 -8.20
CA VAL A 151 -14.46 0.47 -7.43
C VAL A 151 -14.19 1.01 -6.02
N PRO A 152 -15.12 1.77 -5.39
CA PRO A 152 -14.89 2.31 -4.05
C PRO A 152 -14.61 1.26 -2.98
N THR A 153 -15.02 0.01 -3.13
CA THR A 153 -14.76 -1.06 -2.15
C THR A 153 -13.35 -1.62 -2.32
N PRO A 154 -12.42 -1.43 -1.35
CA PRO A 154 -11.06 -1.93 -1.47
C PRO A 154 -11.00 -3.45 -1.31
N ALA A 155 -10.03 -4.07 -1.98
CA ALA A 155 -9.77 -5.52 -1.95
C ALA A 155 -8.35 -5.82 -1.43
N PRO A 156 -8.05 -7.05 -0.99
CA PRO A 156 -6.66 -7.45 -0.72
C PRO A 156 -5.78 -7.22 -1.96
N PRO A 157 -4.67 -6.45 -1.84
CA PRO A 157 -3.88 -6.06 -3.00
C PRO A 157 -3.11 -7.26 -3.59
N PRO A 158 -2.63 -7.20 -4.85
CA PRO A 158 -1.98 -8.36 -5.47
C PRO A 158 -0.64 -8.71 -4.79
N LEU A 159 -0.45 -9.98 -4.38
CA LEU A 159 0.76 -10.47 -3.66
C LEU A 159 2.10 -10.16 -4.36
N VAL A 160 2.08 -9.96 -5.67
CA VAL A 160 3.18 -9.35 -6.43
C VAL A 160 2.70 -7.96 -6.85
N PRO A 161 3.26 -6.88 -6.26
CA PRO A 161 2.87 -5.53 -6.65
C PRO A 161 3.18 -5.29 -8.14
N PRO A 162 2.33 -4.52 -8.85
CA PRO A 162 2.66 -4.04 -10.19
C PRO A 162 3.98 -3.26 -10.18
N THR A 163 4.75 -3.31 -11.26
CA THR A 163 6.03 -2.59 -11.36
C THR A 163 5.89 -1.15 -11.86
N ASP A 164 4.69 -0.75 -12.29
CA ASP A 164 4.38 0.50 -12.97
C ASP A 164 3.69 1.54 -12.08
N ARG A 165 3.70 2.81 -12.51
CA ARG A 165 2.86 3.91 -12.01
C ARG A 165 2.94 4.26 -10.51
N TRP A 166 3.84 3.67 -9.74
CA TRP A 166 4.15 4.11 -8.38
C TRP A 166 4.74 5.52 -8.38
N ARG A 167 4.27 6.32 -7.42
CA ARG A 167 4.58 7.74 -7.24
C ARG A 167 4.83 7.99 -5.76
N LEU A 168 5.79 8.86 -5.43
CA LEU A 168 5.94 9.39 -4.09
C LEU A 168 4.73 10.25 -3.75
N HIS A 169 4.16 10.00 -2.58
CA HIS A 169 3.08 10.75 -1.97
C HIS A 169 3.56 11.33 -0.65
N ASP A 170 3.08 12.51 -0.29
CA ASP A 170 3.41 13.21 0.95
C ASP A 170 2.10 13.63 1.61
N PRO A 171 1.41 12.69 2.30
CA PRO A 171 0.14 12.98 2.94
C PRO A 171 0.35 13.93 4.13
N PRO A 172 -0.57 14.87 4.41
CA PRO A 172 -0.35 15.90 5.44
C PRO A 172 -0.11 15.27 6.82
N ALA A 173 1.03 15.59 7.44
CA ALA A 173 1.45 14.98 8.69
C ALA A 173 0.38 15.12 9.79
N GLY A 174 0.09 14.01 10.47
CA GLY A 174 -0.92 13.97 11.54
C GLY A 174 -2.38 14.05 11.08
N GLN A 175 -2.66 14.02 9.77
CA GLN A 175 -4.03 14.07 9.22
C GLN A 175 -4.28 12.92 8.24
N GLY A 176 -5.57 12.65 7.97
CA GLY A 176 -6.03 11.69 6.96
C GLY A 176 -5.28 10.35 6.99
N LEU A 177 -4.79 9.94 5.81
CA LEU A 177 -3.98 8.75 5.62
C LEU A 177 -2.68 8.74 6.44
N ALA A 178 -2.00 9.88 6.63
CA ALA A 178 -0.74 9.92 7.40
C ALA A 178 -0.97 9.50 8.86
N ALA A 179 -2.04 9.99 9.48
CA ALA A 179 -2.42 9.63 10.84
C ALA A 179 -2.76 8.14 10.99
N VAL A 180 -3.42 7.56 9.98
CA VAL A 180 -3.76 6.12 9.96
C VAL A 180 -2.51 5.26 9.77
N LEU A 181 -1.59 5.63 8.88
CA LEU A 181 -0.33 4.91 8.66
C LEU A 181 0.55 4.94 9.92
N ASP A 182 0.69 6.11 10.54
CA ASP A 182 1.43 6.26 11.80
C ASP A 182 0.82 5.42 12.93
N LEU A 183 -0.51 5.40 13.06
CA LEU A 183 -1.20 4.50 13.99
C LEU A 183 -0.81 3.03 13.75
N LEU A 184 -0.86 2.55 12.48
CA LEU A 184 -0.54 1.16 12.13
C LEU A 184 0.92 0.77 12.44
N PHE A 185 1.87 1.70 12.26
CA PHE A 185 3.27 1.47 12.64
C PHE A 185 3.46 1.49 14.17
N ARG A 186 2.76 2.38 14.89
CA ARG A 186 2.80 2.42 16.36
C ARG A 186 2.20 1.20 17.05
N LEU A 187 1.41 0.37 16.36
CA LEU A 187 0.89 -0.90 16.91
C LEU A 187 1.97 -1.94 17.24
N ALA A 188 3.23 -1.77 16.83
CA ALA A 188 4.32 -2.67 17.20
C ALA A 188 5.47 -1.94 17.92
N SER A 189 6.27 -2.71 18.65
CA SER A 189 7.45 -2.26 19.40
C SER A 189 8.44 -3.41 19.54
N ASP A 190 9.74 -3.14 19.48
CA ASP A 190 10.78 -4.12 19.83
C ASP A 190 10.93 -4.28 21.36
N ARG A 191 10.30 -3.40 22.15
CA ARG A 191 10.38 -3.35 23.62
C ARG A 191 8.99 -3.35 24.29
N PRO A 192 8.82 -4.00 25.45
CA PRO A 192 7.59 -3.94 26.23
C PRO A 192 7.24 -2.50 26.64
N GLU A 193 5.96 -2.21 26.80
CA GLU A 193 5.50 -0.96 27.41
C GLU A 193 5.48 -1.08 28.94
N PRO A 194 5.66 0.01 29.70
CA PRO A 194 5.43 -0.01 31.13
C PRO A 194 3.95 -0.28 31.42
N PRO A 195 3.64 -1.05 32.48
CA PRO A 195 2.25 -1.27 32.91
C PRO A 195 1.55 0.07 33.23
N THR A 196 0.26 0.16 32.91
CA THR A 196 -0.56 1.36 33.19
C THR A 196 -1.79 1.04 34.03
N ASP A 197 -2.02 1.83 35.08
CA ASP A 197 -3.21 1.74 35.94
C ASP A 197 -4.37 2.61 35.46
N ALA A 198 -4.19 3.36 34.36
CA ALA A 198 -5.27 4.09 33.68
C ALA A 198 -6.17 3.16 32.84
N ALA A 199 -5.75 1.91 32.58
CA ALA A 199 -6.51 0.97 31.78
C ALA A 199 -7.68 0.33 32.55
N ARG A 200 -8.75 -0.03 31.83
CA ARG A 200 -9.95 -0.68 32.35
C ARG A 200 -10.39 -1.82 31.44
N ARG A 201 -10.89 -2.92 31.99
CA ARG A 201 -11.58 -3.94 31.19
C ARG A 201 -13.05 -3.55 31.09
N VAL A 202 -13.59 -3.54 29.87
CA VAL A 202 -14.95 -3.08 29.56
C VAL A 202 -15.86 -4.19 29.00
N GLY A 203 -15.35 -5.43 28.97
CA GLY A 203 -16.12 -6.63 28.64
C GLY A 203 -15.26 -7.72 28.00
N GLY A 204 -15.90 -8.81 27.58
CA GLY A 204 -15.35 -9.80 26.66
C GLY A 204 -16.11 -9.84 25.33
N ALA A 205 -15.52 -10.45 24.32
CA ALA A 205 -16.16 -10.73 23.02
C ALA A 205 -15.51 -11.95 22.34
N THR A 206 -16.04 -12.33 21.18
CA THR A 206 -15.39 -13.26 20.25
C THR A 206 -15.13 -12.53 18.93
N VAL A 207 -13.91 -12.63 18.40
CA VAL A 207 -13.56 -12.13 17.06
C VAL A 207 -13.19 -13.32 16.17
N GLY A 208 -14.04 -13.60 15.19
CA GLY A 208 -13.97 -14.86 14.44
C GLY A 208 -14.28 -16.03 15.37
N ALA A 209 -13.27 -16.85 15.67
CA ALA A 209 -13.35 -17.95 16.65
C ALA A 209 -12.49 -17.70 17.91
N ALA A 210 -11.81 -16.56 18.01
CA ALA A 210 -10.93 -16.25 19.14
C ALA A 210 -11.69 -15.49 20.24
N PRO A 211 -11.73 -15.99 21.49
CA PRO A 211 -12.21 -15.21 22.63
C PRO A 211 -11.21 -14.09 22.94
N VAL A 212 -11.72 -12.90 23.22
CA VAL A 212 -10.92 -11.69 23.46
C VAL A 212 -11.49 -10.85 24.60
N ASP A 213 -10.59 -10.25 25.38
CA ASP A 213 -10.94 -9.20 26.34
C ASP A 213 -10.98 -7.85 25.64
N ILE A 214 -11.97 -7.02 26.00
CA ILE A 214 -12.06 -5.64 25.56
C ILE A 214 -11.45 -4.75 26.64
N LEU A 215 -10.28 -4.21 26.36
CA LEU A 215 -9.55 -3.32 27.25
C LEU A 215 -9.63 -1.88 26.72
N GLN A 216 -9.92 -0.92 27.59
CA GLN A 216 -9.88 0.51 27.30
C GLN A 216 -8.64 1.12 27.98
N ALA A 217 -7.74 1.72 27.21
CA ALA A 217 -6.45 2.21 27.70
C ALA A 217 -5.93 3.40 26.87
N PRO A 218 -4.95 4.17 27.36
CA PRO A 218 -4.28 5.22 26.58
C PRO A 218 -3.73 4.72 25.22
N PRO A 219 -3.50 5.61 24.24
CA PRO A 219 -2.84 5.25 22.99
C PRO A 219 -1.37 4.84 23.24
N PRO A 220 -0.80 3.92 22.43
CA PRO A 220 0.57 3.47 22.60
C PRO A 220 1.60 4.54 22.21
N GLY A 221 2.72 4.55 22.93
CA GLY A 221 3.87 5.44 22.69
C GLY A 221 4.19 6.44 23.83
N PRO A 222 5.36 7.11 23.76
CA PRO A 222 5.82 8.03 24.81
C PRO A 222 4.98 9.33 24.85
N ASP A 223 4.56 9.83 23.68
CA ASP A 223 3.62 10.93 23.57
C ASP A 223 2.18 10.40 23.66
N ALA A 224 1.79 9.95 24.86
CA ALA A 224 0.41 9.63 25.21
C ALA A 224 -0.43 10.91 25.31
N ALA A 225 -0.57 11.61 24.18
CA ALA A 225 -1.26 12.88 24.06
C ALA A 225 -2.74 12.75 24.42
N THR A 226 -3.32 13.89 24.85
CA THR A 226 -4.70 14.05 25.30
C THR A 226 -5.69 13.24 24.45
N PRO A 227 -6.59 12.44 25.06
CA PRO A 227 -7.53 11.63 24.30
C PRO A 227 -8.34 12.49 23.33
N ALA A 228 -8.43 12.03 22.08
CA ALA A 228 -9.28 12.63 21.07
C ALA A 228 -10.74 12.71 21.57
N PRO A 229 -11.59 13.60 21.04
CA PRO A 229 -12.98 13.78 21.50
C PRO A 229 -13.91 12.55 21.39
N GLY A 230 -13.40 11.39 20.94
CA GLY A 230 -14.08 10.09 20.97
C GLY A 230 -13.74 9.20 22.19
N GLY A 231 -12.92 9.67 23.14
CA GLY A 231 -12.56 8.93 24.36
C GLY A 231 -11.27 8.10 24.23
N LEU A 232 -11.04 7.22 25.22
CA LEU A 232 -9.86 6.34 25.25
C LEU A 232 -9.98 5.21 24.22
N PRO A 233 -8.88 4.84 23.53
CA PRO A 233 -8.83 3.67 22.66
C PRO A 233 -9.31 2.37 23.33
N ARG A 234 -9.95 1.51 22.53
CA ARG A 234 -10.37 0.15 22.93
C ARG A 234 -9.61 -0.90 22.13
N TYR A 235 -9.11 -1.92 22.82
CA TYR A 235 -8.28 -3.00 22.29
C TYR A 235 -8.98 -4.33 22.56
N TRP A 236 -9.10 -5.17 21.54
CA TRP A 236 -9.57 -6.55 21.67
C TRP A 236 -8.35 -7.46 21.67
N LEU A 237 -7.96 -7.96 22.84
CA LEU A 237 -6.78 -8.81 23.02
C LEU A 237 -7.19 -10.24 23.33
N ASP A 238 -6.56 -11.23 22.69
CA ASP A 238 -6.67 -12.62 23.13
C ASP A 238 -5.75 -12.93 24.32
N HIS A 239 -5.80 -14.17 24.80
CA HIS A 239 -4.97 -14.65 25.91
C HIS A 239 -3.46 -14.60 25.60
N ASP A 240 -3.06 -14.68 24.32
CA ASP A 240 -1.67 -14.57 23.84
C ASP A 240 -1.20 -13.11 23.70
N ALA A 241 -1.99 -12.14 24.18
CA ALA A 241 -1.77 -10.70 24.01
C ALA A 241 -1.81 -10.21 22.55
N ARG A 242 -2.41 -10.96 21.62
CA ARG A 242 -2.56 -10.52 20.22
C ARG A 242 -3.74 -9.58 20.08
N LEU A 243 -3.51 -8.44 19.43
CA LEU A 243 -4.55 -7.50 19.05
C LEU A 243 -5.39 -8.03 17.86
N HIS A 244 -6.69 -8.20 18.03
CA HIS A 244 -7.61 -8.59 16.95
C HIS A 244 -8.38 -7.39 16.37
N ARG A 245 -8.68 -6.39 17.22
CA ARG A 245 -9.36 -5.15 16.85
C ARG A 245 -8.85 -4.00 17.71
N LEU A 246 -8.79 -2.81 17.12
CA LEU A 246 -8.63 -1.53 17.80
C LEU A 246 -9.74 -0.58 17.35
N GLU A 247 -10.35 0.14 18.29
CA GLU A 247 -11.19 1.31 18.03
C GLU A 247 -10.59 2.54 18.70
N THR A 248 -10.49 3.64 17.98
CA THR A 248 -9.95 4.91 18.49
C THR A 248 -10.52 6.10 17.72
N GLY A 249 -10.27 7.32 18.19
CA GLY A 249 -10.48 8.55 17.42
C GLY A 249 -9.15 9.19 17.04
N LEU A 250 -8.99 9.60 15.79
CA LEU A 250 -7.84 10.39 15.34
C LEU A 250 -8.28 11.83 15.00
N ALA A 251 -7.52 12.82 15.47
CA ALA A 251 -7.76 14.22 15.17
C ALA A 251 -7.71 14.45 13.64
N GLY A 252 -8.66 15.24 13.11
CA GLY A 252 -8.77 15.50 11.67
C GLY A 252 -9.23 14.30 10.82
N VAL A 253 -9.51 13.13 11.40
CA VAL A 253 -10.00 11.92 10.69
C VAL A 253 -11.34 11.44 11.26
N GLY A 254 -11.54 11.55 12.57
CA GLY A 254 -12.72 11.02 13.27
C GLY A 254 -12.49 9.59 13.78
N PRO A 255 -13.55 8.76 13.89
CA PRO A 255 -13.42 7.40 14.41
C PRO A 255 -12.62 6.51 13.44
N VAL A 256 -11.78 5.65 14.00
CA VAL A 256 -10.96 4.67 13.28
C VAL A 256 -11.12 3.30 13.91
N THR A 257 -11.51 2.32 13.11
CA THR A 257 -11.52 0.90 13.48
C THR A 257 -10.43 0.18 12.68
N VAL A 258 -9.52 -0.50 13.37
CA VAL A 258 -8.53 -1.41 12.77
C VAL A 258 -8.93 -2.84 13.15
N GLN A 259 -9.01 -3.73 12.18
CA GLN A 259 -9.20 -5.17 12.35
C GLN A 259 -7.97 -5.90 11.83
N LEU A 260 -7.46 -6.87 12.61
CA LEU A 260 -6.24 -7.61 12.28
C LEU A 260 -6.57 -9.09 12.09
N ASN A 261 -6.37 -9.59 10.88
CA ASN A 261 -6.47 -11.01 10.58
C ASN A 261 -5.12 -11.70 10.90
N ARG A 262 -5.10 -12.46 11.99
CA ARG A 262 -3.92 -13.19 12.47
C ARG A 262 -3.57 -14.45 11.68
N THR A 263 -4.42 -14.92 10.75
CA THR A 263 -4.12 -16.08 9.89
C THR A 263 -3.54 -15.67 8.53
N ASP A 264 -3.82 -14.44 8.09
CA ASP A 264 -3.39 -13.91 6.80
C ASP A 264 -2.02 -13.21 6.92
N ARG A 265 -0.93 -13.92 6.58
CA ARG A 265 0.46 -13.46 6.79
C ARG A 265 1.39 -13.60 5.57
N PRO A 266 1.03 -13.09 4.38
CA PRO A 266 1.85 -13.23 3.18
C PRO A 266 3.20 -12.53 3.32
N THR A 267 4.18 -12.95 2.51
CA THR A 267 5.49 -12.27 2.47
C THR A 267 5.40 -11.04 1.58
N LEU A 268 5.36 -9.86 2.19
CA LEU A 268 5.28 -8.60 1.46
C LEU A 268 6.54 -8.34 0.64
N ARG A 269 6.34 -7.74 -0.53
CA ARG A 269 7.39 -7.37 -1.49
C ARG A 269 7.39 -5.84 -1.61
N PRO A 270 8.41 -5.13 -1.10
CA PRO A 270 8.54 -3.71 -1.36
C PRO A 270 8.73 -3.48 -2.86
N VAL A 271 8.09 -2.45 -3.40
CA VAL A 271 8.34 -2.00 -4.76
C VAL A 271 9.75 -1.43 -4.93
N ASP A 272 10.23 -1.36 -6.17
CA ASP A 272 11.62 -0.94 -6.45
C ASP A 272 11.93 0.48 -5.92
N ALA A 273 10.92 1.37 -5.85
CA ALA A 273 11.08 2.70 -5.28
C ALA A 273 11.26 2.72 -3.74
N LEU A 274 10.94 1.64 -3.03
CA LEU A 274 11.35 1.40 -1.63
C LEU A 274 12.68 0.62 -1.53
N GLY A 275 13.30 0.28 -2.67
CA GLY A 275 14.55 -0.47 -2.78
C GLY A 275 14.35 -1.95 -3.15
N GLY A 276 13.13 -2.35 -3.50
CA GLY A 276 12.78 -3.69 -3.93
C GLY A 276 12.85 -4.74 -2.82
N ARG A 277 13.08 -6.00 -3.18
CA ARG A 277 13.16 -7.12 -2.23
C ARG A 277 14.21 -6.85 -1.13
N PRO A 278 13.94 -7.14 0.15
CA PRO A 278 14.97 -7.05 1.19
C PRO A 278 16.08 -8.08 0.93
N GLY A 279 17.25 -7.81 1.50
CA GLY A 279 18.43 -8.68 1.41
C GLY A 279 19.30 -8.51 2.65
N GLN A 280 20.23 -9.44 2.86
CA GLN A 280 21.18 -9.41 3.96
C GLN A 280 22.53 -8.89 3.41
N PRO A 281 22.94 -7.65 3.74
CA PRO A 281 24.19 -7.09 3.25
C PRO A 281 25.39 -7.94 3.72
N ARG A 282 26.24 -8.34 2.78
CA ARG A 282 27.51 -9.02 3.07
C ARG A 282 28.65 -8.48 2.23
N ALA A 283 29.89 -8.78 2.63
CA ALA A 283 31.06 -8.54 1.81
C ALA A 283 30.95 -9.23 0.43
N LEU A 284 31.56 -8.62 -0.59
CA LEU A 284 31.67 -9.20 -1.92
C LEU A 284 32.62 -10.40 -1.91
N THR A 285 32.26 -11.48 -2.60
CA THR A 285 33.18 -12.57 -2.93
C THR A 285 34.25 -12.08 -3.93
N SER A 286 35.37 -12.80 -4.05
CA SER A 286 36.43 -12.51 -5.03
C SER A 286 35.91 -12.36 -6.47
N THR A 287 34.94 -13.18 -6.86
CA THR A 287 34.29 -13.14 -8.18
C THR A 287 33.39 -11.91 -8.34
N GLU A 288 32.59 -11.57 -7.33
CA GLU A 288 31.73 -10.37 -7.35
C GLU A 288 32.56 -9.08 -7.36
N ARG A 289 33.63 -9.02 -6.57
CA ARG A 289 34.61 -7.93 -6.56
C ARG A 289 35.30 -7.80 -7.93
N SER A 290 35.80 -8.91 -8.49
CA SER A 290 36.37 -8.93 -9.85
C SER A 290 35.40 -8.45 -10.94
N ARG A 291 34.08 -8.69 -10.80
CA ARG A 291 33.06 -8.12 -11.70
C ARG A 291 32.93 -6.61 -11.54
N LEU A 292 32.90 -6.12 -10.30
CA LEU A 292 32.81 -4.69 -9.97
C LEU A 292 34.05 -3.90 -10.41
N ASP A 293 35.24 -4.46 -10.24
CA ASP A 293 36.52 -3.80 -10.58
C ASP A 293 36.72 -3.70 -12.09
N ARG A 294 36.30 -4.71 -12.85
CA ARG A 294 36.33 -4.70 -14.33
C ARG A 294 35.20 -3.87 -14.94
N LEU A 295 34.20 -3.43 -14.16
CA LEU A 295 33.04 -2.69 -14.68
C LEU A 295 33.43 -1.43 -15.50
N PRO A 296 34.37 -0.57 -15.08
CA PRO A 296 34.72 0.64 -15.84
C PRO A 296 35.26 0.34 -17.23
N ALA A 297 36.12 -0.68 -17.34
CA ALA A 297 36.68 -1.11 -18.61
C ALA A 297 35.58 -1.63 -19.55
N ARG A 298 34.64 -2.42 -19.01
CA ARG A 298 33.47 -2.94 -19.75
C ARG A 298 32.53 -1.83 -20.24
N LEU A 299 32.26 -0.83 -19.40
CA LEU A 299 31.42 0.32 -19.79
C LEU A 299 32.11 1.19 -20.86
N ARG A 300 33.43 1.44 -20.72
CA ARG A 300 34.21 2.15 -21.75
C ARG A 300 34.23 1.39 -23.08
N ALA A 301 34.50 0.09 -23.06
CA ALA A 301 34.49 -0.76 -24.26
C ALA A 301 33.11 -0.80 -24.95
N ARG A 302 32.01 -0.67 -24.19
CA ARG A 302 30.64 -0.59 -24.72
C ARG A 302 30.29 0.76 -25.35
N GLY A 303 30.99 1.84 -24.99
CA GLY A 303 30.74 3.21 -25.49
C GLY A 303 29.49 3.90 -24.93
N GLY A 304 28.37 3.18 -24.75
CA GLY A 304 27.14 3.74 -24.19
C GLY A 304 25.97 2.76 -24.00
N ALA A 305 24.83 3.29 -23.55
CA ALA A 305 23.56 2.59 -23.46
C ALA A 305 22.38 3.54 -23.71
N ALA A 306 21.26 2.99 -24.20
CA ALA A 306 19.96 3.62 -24.03
C ALA A 306 19.51 3.48 -22.58
N VAL A 307 18.78 4.46 -22.05
CA VAL A 307 18.30 4.46 -20.67
C VAL A 307 16.82 4.77 -20.55
N THR A 308 16.20 4.21 -19.51
CA THR A 308 14.89 4.61 -18.98
C THR A 308 15.04 5.01 -17.52
N LEU A 309 14.22 5.96 -17.07
CA LEU A 309 14.35 6.64 -15.79
C LEU A 309 13.01 6.61 -15.04
N THR A 310 13.06 6.24 -13.76
CA THR A 310 11.96 6.34 -12.80
C THR A 310 12.51 7.00 -11.55
N ALA A 311 12.17 8.27 -11.28
CA ALA A 311 12.76 9.03 -10.17
C ALA A 311 11.69 9.74 -9.31
N PRO A 312 11.25 9.12 -8.21
CA PRO A 312 10.42 9.76 -7.17
C PRO A 312 11.27 10.70 -6.31
N VAL A 313 11.53 11.93 -6.79
CA VAL A 313 12.46 12.87 -6.14
C VAL A 313 11.78 13.79 -5.11
N ALA A 314 10.50 14.12 -5.31
CA ALA A 314 9.62 14.79 -4.35
C ALA A 314 8.16 14.40 -4.65
N ALA A 315 7.23 14.58 -3.72
CA ALA A 315 5.83 14.16 -3.94
C ALA A 315 5.17 14.88 -5.13
N ALA A 316 5.39 16.19 -5.25
CA ALA A 316 4.96 16.98 -6.41
C ALA A 316 5.86 16.82 -7.65
N THR A 317 6.90 15.97 -7.61
CA THR A 317 7.88 15.82 -8.70
C THR A 317 8.25 14.34 -8.86
N ASN A 318 7.39 13.64 -9.59
CA ASN A 318 7.54 12.22 -9.88
C ASN A 318 7.95 12.07 -11.34
N LEU A 319 9.23 11.76 -11.57
CA LEU A 319 9.83 11.84 -12.90
C LEU A 319 9.81 10.49 -13.61
N ARG A 320 9.59 10.56 -14.93
CA ARG A 320 9.76 9.50 -15.92
C ARG A 320 10.69 10.01 -17.00
N GLY A 321 11.50 9.15 -17.61
CA GLY A 321 12.40 9.62 -18.67
C GLY A 321 12.96 8.52 -19.54
N SER A 322 13.48 8.91 -20.70
CA SER A 322 14.31 8.03 -21.51
C SER A 322 15.36 8.82 -22.30
N GLY A 323 16.36 8.13 -22.84
CA GLY A 323 17.41 8.74 -23.65
C GLY A 323 18.66 7.89 -23.68
N TRP A 324 19.82 8.51 -23.52
CA TRP A 324 21.12 7.85 -23.66
C TRP A 324 22.16 8.29 -22.64
N VAL A 325 23.07 7.38 -22.30
CA VAL A 325 24.32 7.62 -21.58
C VAL A 325 25.48 7.17 -22.46
N SER A 326 26.42 8.06 -22.75
CA SER A 326 27.66 7.78 -23.47
C SER A 326 28.86 7.88 -22.52
N TRP A 327 29.55 6.75 -22.33
CA TRP A 327 30.80 6.69 -21.56
C TRP A 327 32.01 7.11 -22.40
N SER A 328 31.96 6.91 -23.73
CA SER A 328 32.99 7.41 -24.65
C SER A 328 32.94 8.95 -24.77
N GLY A 329 31.75 9.52 -24.96
CA GLY A 329 31.53 10.97 -25.00
C GLY A 329 31.39 11.64 -23.64
N ARG A 330 31.43 10.88 -22.53
CA ARG A 330 31.23 11.32 -21.14
C ARG A 330 30.02 12.26 -20.96
N ALA A 331 28.91 11.91 -21.62
CA ALA A 331 27.70 12.73 -21.65
C ALA A 331 26.43 11.88 -21.58
N ALA A 332 25.43 12.35 -20.85
CA ALA A 332 24.08 11.82 -20.84
C ALA A 332 23.12 12.84 -21.47
N TYR A 333 22.14 12.37 -22.23
CA TYR A 333 21.07 13.20 -22.79
C TYR A 333 19.74 12.45 -22.68
N VAL A 334 18.81 12.99 -21.88
CA VAL A 334 17.51 12.38 -21.60
C VAL A 334 16.38 13.38 -21.76
N ALA A 335 15.22 12.90 -22.22
CA ALA A 335 13.96 13.59 -22.07
C ALA A 335 13.30 13.11 -20.78
N VAL A 336 12.73 14.04 -20.02
CA VAL A 336 12.11 13.79 -18.73
C VAL A 336 10.70 14.38 -18.75
N ALA A 337 9.72 13.58 -18.38
CA ALA A 337 8.36 14.01 -18.07
C ALA A 337 8.21 14.08 -16.55
N ASP A 338 7.54 15.12 -16.06
CA ASP A 338 7.05 15.18 -14.68
C ASP A 338 5.57 14.80 -14.70
N LEU A 339 5.19 13.81 -13.89
CA LEU A 339 3.81 13.36 -13.79
C LEU A 339 2.88 14.46 -13.22
N GLY A 340 3.42 15.46 -12.52
CA GLY A 340 2.67 16.64 -12.08
C GLY A 340 2.47 17.72 -13.16
N VAL A 341 3.20 17.66 -14.29
CA VAL A 341 3.12 18.66 -15.38
C VAL A 341 3.09 17.95 -16.75
N PRO A 342 2.00 17.24 -17.08
CA PRO A 342 1.96 16.34 -18.24
C PRO A 342 2.14 17.03 -19.60
N GLU A 343 1.86 18.33 -19.70
CA GLU A 343 1.99 19.12 -20.93
C GLU A 343 3.42 19.57 -21.25
N ARG A 344 4.39 19.32 -20.36
CA ARG A 344 5.79 19.72 -20.55
C ARG A 344 6.75 18.54 -20.52
N ARG A 345 7.90 18.72 -21.17
CA ARG A 345 9.06 17.84 -21.07
C ARG A 345 10.29 18.67 -20.75
N THR A 346 11.16 18.16 -19.90
CA THR A 346 12.49 18.71 -19.65
C THR A 346 13.51 17.87 -20.42
N LEU A 347 14.20 18.50 -21.36
CA LEU A 347 15.39 17.95 -21.99
C LEU A 347 16.57 18.23 -21.07
N LEU A 348 17.24 17.18 -20.60
CA LEU A 348 18.33 17.28 -19.62
C LEU A 348 19.62 16.70 -20.24
N ARG A 349 20.69 17.49 -20.19
CA ARG A 349 22.03 17.08 -20.58
C ARG A 349 22.98 17.19 -19.40
N VAL A 350 23.76 16.15 -19.16
CA VAL A 350 24.82 16.09 -18.14
C VAL A 350 26.12 15.73 -18.86
N ASP A 351 27.15 16.56 -18.73
CA ASP A 351 28.50 16.26 -19.22
C ASP A 351 29.57 16.93 -18.34
N GLY A 352 30.83 16.90 -18.77
CA GLY A 352 31.96 17.48 -18.02
C GLY A 352 31.85 18.99 -17.76
N ALA A 353 31.00 19.73 -18.50
CA ALA A 353 30.72 21.15 -18.24
C ALA A 353 29.56 21.36 -17.25
N GLY A 354 28.96 20.29 -16.74
CA GLY A 354 27.88 20.31 -15.75
C GLY A 354 26.52 19.94 -16.32
N VAL A 355 25.46 20.51 -15.73
CA VAL A 355 24.06 20.17 -16.06
C VAL A 355 23.39 21.33 -16.79
N ARG A 356 22.85 21.03 -17.98
CA ARG A 356 22.08 21.96 -18.81
C ARG A 356 20.68 21.40 -19.04
N ARG A 357 19.67 22.26 -19.08
CA ARG A 357 18.29 21.87 -19.40
C ARG A 357 17.60 22.82 -20.37
N ALA A 358 16.64 22.29 -21.12
CA ALA A 358 15.65 23.05 -21.88
C ALA A 358 14.25 22.51 -21.54
N GLU A 359 13.24 23.38 -21.51
CA GLU A 359 11.83 22.96 -21.42
C GLU A 359 11.23 23.02 -22.82
N VAL A 360 10.45 22.00 -23.17
CA VAL A 360 9.75 21.89 -24.47
C VAL A 360 8.30 21.41 -24.24
N PRO A 361 7.36 21.70 -25.16
CA PRO A 361 6.02 21.15 -25.12
C PRO A 361 6.03 19.62 -25.18
N ALA A 362 5.01 18.96 -24.61
CA ALA A 362 4.86 17.51 -24.67
C ALA A 362 5.00 16.94 -26.09
N ALA A 363 4.36 17.56 -27.08
CA ALA A 363 4.40 17.15 -28.49
C ALA A 363 5.81 17.15 -29.13
N ALA A 364 6.80 17.84 -28.54
CA ALA A 364 8.18 17.87 -29.04
C ALA A 364 9.00 16.60 -28.69
N VAL A 365 8.44 15.70 -27.87
CA VAL A 365 9.03 14.39 -27.54
C VAL A 365 7.93 13.33 -27.66
N PRO A 366 8.09 12.30 -28.51
CA PRO A 366 7.05 11.27 -28.68
C PRO A 366 6.78 10.52 -27.36
N GLY A 367 5.62 9.87 -27.25
CA GLY A 367 5.25 9.04 -26.09
C GLY A 367 4.51 9.78 -24.97
N THR A 368 4.08 9.03 -23.97
CA THR A 368 3.19 9.51 -22.90
C THR A 368 3.97 10.15 -21.75
N VAL A 369 3.27 10.71 -20.75
CA VAL A 369 3.91 11.21 -19.53
C VAL A 369 4.49 10.08 -18.66
N GLU A 370 3.88 8.88 -18.67
CA GLU A 370 4.39 7.69 -17.96
C GLU A 370 5.51 6.96 -18.72
N SER A 371 5.59 7.15 -20.04
CA SER A 371 6.62 6.54 -20.91
C SER A 371 7.07 7.53 -22.00
N PRO A 372 7.81 8.59 -21.62
CA PRO A 372 8.31 9.57 -22.56
C PRO A 372 9.39 8.93 -23.45
N GLY A 373 9.29 9.18 -24.74
CA GLY A 373 10.26 8.81 -25.75
C GLY A 373 11.58 9.57 -25.61
N ARG A 374 12.53 9.22 -26.47
CA ARG A 374 13.91 9.71 -26.39
C ARG A 374 13.97 11.19 -26.82
N PRO A 375 14.93 11.98 -26.29
CA PRO A 375 15.02 13.39 -26.65
C PRO A 375 15.41 13.57 -28.13
N PRO A 376 15.01 14.67 -28.76
CA PRO A 376 15.20 14.90 -30.19
C PRO A 376 16.68 15.02 -30.57
N LEU A 377 17.01 14.56 -31.78
CA LEU A 377 18.34 14.66 -32.37
C LEU A 377 18.22 15.33 -33.75
N PRO A 378 18.95 16.44 -34.02
CA PRO A 378 19.85 17.14 -33.11
C PRO A 378 19.12 17.81 -31.92
N PRO A 379 19.83 18.13 -30.82
CA PRO A 379 19.25 18.88 -29.71
C PRO A 379 18.73 20.26 -30.17
N PRO A 380 17.66 20.81 -29.56
CA PRO A 380 17.13 22.12 -29.95
C PRO A 380 18.18 23.23 -29.82
N ALA A 381 18.22 24.16 -30.78
CA ALA A 381 19.25 25.21 -30.82
C ALA A 381 19.11 26.29 -29.73
N ARG A 382 17.91 26.44 -29.13
CA ARG A 382 17.57 27.50 -28.16
C ARG A 382 16.95 26.91 -26.88
N GLY A 383 16.75 27.74 -25.85
CA GLY A 383 16.09 27.36 -24.60
C GLY A 383 16.97 26.66 -23.54
N TRP A 384 18.23 26.38 -23.87
CA TRP A 384 19.18 25.72 -22.97
C TRP A 384 19.79 26.66 -21.93
N ARG A 385 19.53 26.36 -20.66
CA ARG A 385 20.13 27.05 -19.50
C ARG A 385 20.92 26.09 -18.62
N ALA A 386 21.96 26.58 -17.97
CA ALA A 386 22.64 25.84 -16.91
C ALA A 386 21.70 25.72 -15.70
N ASP A 387 21.59 24.55 -15.09
CA ASP A 387 20.81 24.39 -13.87
C ASP A 387 21.39 23.31 -12.93
N PRO A 388 22.47 23.63 -12.19
CA PRO A 388 23.02 22.73 -11.19
C PRO A 388 22.10 22.57 -9.96
N ARG A 389 21.09 23.42 -9.76
CA ARG A 389 20.19 23.38 -8.60
C ARG A 389 19.03 22.39 -8.81
N ARG A 390 18.33 22.48 -9.94
CA ARG A 390 17.30 21.49 -10.34
C ARG A 390 17.85 20.20 -10.94
N ALA A 391 19.17 20.11 -11.13
CA ALA A 391 19.83 18.82 -11.31
C ALA A 391 19.43 17.85 -10.18
N GLY A 392 19.57 18.29 -8.92
CA GLY A 392 19.13 17.54 -7.74
C GLY A 392 19.59 16.07 -7.76
N ASP A 393 18.74 15.18 -7.26
CA ASP A 393 19.03 13.75 -7.18
C ASP A 393 19.07 13.10 -8.58
N LEU A 394 18.35 13.62 -9.58
CA LEU A 394 18.42 13.13 -10.97
C LEU A 394 19.79 13.39 -11.62
N GLY A 395 20.32 14.60 -11.45
CA GLY A 395 21.63 14.97 -11.93
C GLY A 395 22.72 14.13 -11.27
N LEU A 396 22.61 13.89 -9.96
CA LEU A 396 23.48 12.97 -9.22
C LEU A 396 23.40 11.54 -9.75
N LEU A 397 22.21 11.04 -10.09
CA LEU A 397 22.01 9.70 -10.66
C LEU A 397 22.64 9.55 -12.06
N LEU A 398 22.42 10.51 -12.96
CA LEU A 398 23.02 10.51 -14.31
C LEU A 398 24.54 10.71 -14.27
N ASP A 399 25.02 11.58 -13.38
CA ASP A 399 26.44 11.81 -13.13
C ASP A 399 27.12 10.56 -12.53
N ALA A 400 26.45 9.85 -11.60
CA ALA A 400 26.91 8.56 -11.10
C ALA A 400 26.95 7.49 -12.21
N ALA A 401 26.00 7.49 -13.15
CA ALA A 401 26.01 6.59 -14.31
C ALA A 401 27.19 6.88 -15.25
N LEU A 402 27.56 8.16 -15.44
CA LEU A 402 28.75 8.55 -16.19
C LEU A 402 30.04 8.15 -15.45
N ARG A 403 30.11 8.38 -14.13
CA ARG A 403 31.26 8.02 -13.29
C ARG A 403 31.45 6.52 -13.08
N ALA A 404 30.43 5.69 -13.31
CA ALA A 404 30.57 4.22 -13.25
C ALA A 404 31.68 3.69 -14.20
N ALA A 405 31.94 4.40 -15.31
CA ALA A 405 33.02 4.13 -16.26
C ALA A 405 34.40 4.70 -15.86
N GLY A 406 34.49 5.40 -14.73
CA GLY A 406 35.71 5.99 -14.16
C GLY A 406 36.22 5.27 -12.90
N SER A 407 37.02 5.99 -12.11
CA SER A 407 37.76 5.45 -10.96
C SER A 407 36.89 5.10 -9.75
N SER A 408 37.41 4.18 -8.94
CA SER A 408 36.70 3.27 -8.02
C SER A 408 36.25 3.83 -6.66
N GLY A 409 36.07 5.14 -6.51
CA GLY A 409 35.73 5.75 -5.21
C GLY A 409 34.52 5.10 -4.51
N GLY A 410 34.75 4.49 -3.34
CA GLY A 410 33.73 3.80 -2.54
C GLY A 410 33.50 2.31 -2.87
N ARG A 411 34.32 1.68 -3.72
CA ARG A 411 34.16 0.25 -4.08
C ARG A 411 34.77 -0.74 -3.10
N ASP A 412 35.80 -0.35 -2.37
CA ASP A 412 36.47 -1.26 -1.43
C ASP A 412 35.53 -1.67 -0.28
N ALA A 413 34.69 -0.71 0.15
CA ALA A 413 33.62 -0.88 1.12
C ALA A 413 32.26 -1.31 0.51
N ALA A 414 32.23 -1.75 -0.76
CA ALA A 414 30.98 -2.16 -1.39
C ALA A 414 30.45 -3.48 -0.81
N LEU A 415 29.13 -3.51 -0.57
CA LEU A 415 28.43 -4.66 0.01
C LEU A 415 27.45 -5.25 -1.01
N ARG A 416 27.36 -6.57 -1.08
CA ARG A 416 26.27 -7.21 -1.80
C ARG A 416 25.03 -7.26 -0.92
N VAL A 417 23.94 -6.64 -1.36
CA VAL A 417 22.65 -6.65 -0.67
C VAL A 417 21.89 -7.95 -0.92
N ARG A 418 21.77 -8.35 -2.19
CA ARG A 418 21.03 -9.54 -2.61
C ARG A 418 21.40 -10.00 -4.03
N GLY A 419 20.87 -11.16 -4.41
CA GLY A 419 20.65 -11.49 -5.83
C GLY A 419 19.22 -11.13 -6.20
N ASP A 420 19.00 -10.74 -7.46
CA ASP A 420 17.67 -10.39 -7.98
C ASP A 420 17.54 -10.77 -9.47
N THR A 421 16.39 -10.49 -10.07
CA THR A 421 16.14 -10.66 -11.50
C THR A 421 15.61 -9.36 -12.12
N LEU A 422 16.25 -8.89 -13.20
CA LEU A 422 15.84 -7.71 -13.96
C LEU A 422 15.75 -8.08 -15.45
N ALA A 423 14.59 -7.84 -16.07
CA ALA A 423 14.31 -8.21 -17.46
C ALA A 423 14.73 -9.66 -17.82
N GLY A 424 14.41 -10.62 -16.94
CA GLY A 424 14.77 -12.04 -17.11
C GLY A 424 16.26 -12.37 -16.93
N LYS A 425 17.10 -11.43 -16.49
CA LYS A 425 18.53 -11.66 -16.20
C LYS A 425 18.79 -11.64 -14.70
N SER A 426 19.50 -12.66 -14.21
CA SER A 426 19.98 -12.69 -12.82
C SER A 426 21.08 -11.65 -12.60
N VAL A 427 20.92 -10.85 -11.56
CA VAL A 427 21.84 -9.77 -11.15
C VAL A 427 22.24 -9.92 -9.69
N ASP A 428 23.41 -9.37 -9.35
CA ASP A 428 23.76 -9.04 -7.97
C ASP A 428 23.49 -7.55 -7.75
N VAL A 429 22.80 -7.22 -6.65
CA VAL A 429 22.60 -5.83 -6.20
C VAL A 429 23.72 -5.48 -5.24
N VAL A 430 24.63 -4.61 -5.69
CA VAL A 430 25.80 -4.16 -4.94
C VAL A 430 25.57 -2.72 -4.49
N GLU A 431 25.64 -2.47 -3.18
CA GLU A 431 25.47 -1.16 -2.57
C GLU A 431 26.84 -0.50 -2.34
N LEU A 432 26.94 0.78 -2.70
CA LEU A 432 28.14 1.60 -2.57
C LEU A 432 27.79 2.88 -1.81
N ARG A 433 28.53 3.14 -0.72
CA ARG A 433 28.49 4.44 -0.04
C ARG A 433 29.47 5.38 -0.72
N THR A 434 28.98 6.53 -1.15
CA THR A 434 29.78 7.61 -1.76
C THR A 434 29.60 8.90 -0.96
N SER A 435 30.49 9.87 -1.15
CA SER A 435 30.32 11.23 -0.61
C SER A 435 29.11 11.99 -1.15
N ARG A 436 28.37 11.41 -2.11
CA ARG A 436 27.18 11.99 -2.76
C ARG A 436 25.89 11.24 -2.46
N GLY A 437 25.93 10.23 -1.59
CA GLY A 437 24.80 9.39 -1.24
C GLY A 437 25.03 7.89 -1.44
N LEU A 438 23.96 7.14 -1.20
CA LEU A 438 23.93 5.69 -1.29
C LEU A 438 23.49 5.24 -2.68
N LEU A 439 24.35 4.50 -3.37
CA LEU A 439 24.11 3.96 -4.71
C LEU A 439 23.92 2.45 -4.69
N ARG A 440 23.14 1.91 -5.62
CA ARG A 440 23.09 0.47 -5.91
C ARG A 440 23.36 0.19 -7.38
N TYR A 441 24.31 -0.71 -7.64
CA TYR A 441 24.65 -1.21 -8.96
C TYR A 441 24.03 -2.61 -9.11
N TRP A 442 23.18 -2.78 -10.13
CA TRP A 442 22.61 -4.07 -10.49
C TRP A 442 23.46 -4.65 -11.62
N ILE A 443 24.35 -5.58 -11.26
CA ILE A 443 25.37 -6.13 -12.16
C ILE A 443 24.97 -7.57 -12.50
N ASP A 444 24.81 -7.88 -13.78
CA ASP A 444 24.51 -9.25 -14.21
C ASP A 444 25.73 -10.19 -14.08
N ARG A 445 25.50 -11.49 -14.23
CA ARG A 445 26.57 -12.50 -14.17
C ARG A 445 27.67 -12.31 -15.22
N SER A 446 27.39 -11.65 -16.34
CA SER A 446 28.38 -11.31 -17.37
C SER A 446 29.29 -10.15 -16.96
N GLY A 447 28.93 -9.39 -15.91
CA GLY A 447 29.61 -8.18 -15.47
C GLY A 447 29.08 -6.89 -16.12
N ALA A 448 27.89 -6.90 -16.70
CA ALA A 448 27.25 -5.70 -17.27
C ALA A 448 26.32 -5.04 -16.24
N LEU A 449 26.44 -3.72 -16.10
CA LEU A 449 25.49 -2.91 -15.34
C LEU A 449 24.15 -2.86 -16.09
N ARG A 450 23.06 -3.17 -15.40
CA ARG A 450 21.68 -3.21 -15.93
C ARG A 450 20.77 -2.16 -15.32
N ARG A 451 20.98 -1.82 -14.05
CA ARG A 451 20.32 -0.72 -13.35
C ARG A 451 21.30 -0.03 -12.43
N LEU A 452 21.16 1.28 -12.33
CA LEU A 452 21.74 2.11 -11.28
C LEU A 452 20.61 2.69 -10.44
N GLU A 453 20.72 2.63 -9.12
CA GLU A 453 19.78 3.28 -8.21
C GLU A 453 20.51 4.27 -7.30
N LEU A 454 19.84 5.35 -6.94
CA LEU A 454 20.28 6.36 -5.97
C LEU A 454 19.20 6.52 -4.91
N ARG A 455 19.58 6.46 -3.62
CA ARG A 455 18.71 6.85 -2.51
C ARG A 455 18.46 8.36 -2.58
N THR A 456 17.21 8.77 -2.78
CA THR A 456 16.81 10.19 -2.80
C THR A 456 16.82 10.77 -1.39
N ARG A 457 16.78 12.10 -1.28
CA ARG A 457 16.65 12.80 0.02
C ARG A 457 15.36 12.47 0.75
N THR A 458 14.30 12.18 0.00
CA THR A 458 13.01 11.71 0.51
C THR A 458 13.03 10.25 0.96
N GLY A 459 14.19 9.56 0.89
CA GLY A 459 14.32 8.19 1.32
C GLY A 459 13.78 7.14 0.34
N ALA A 460 13.26 7.52 -0.82
CA ALA A 460 12.92 6.61 -1.91
C ALA A 460 14.18 6.22 -2.73
N TRP A 461 14.00 5.40 -3.76
CA TRP A 461 15.05 5.04 -4.72
C TRP A 461 14.69 5.52 -6.13
N ALA A 462 15.52 6.42 -6.67
CA ALA A 462 15.49 6.78 -8.08
C ALA A 462 16.30 5.77 -8.90
N GLN A 463 15.75 5.34 -10.03
CA GLN A 463 16.24 4.23 -10.86
C GLN A 463 16.58 4.72 -12.26
N LEU A 464 17.73 4.27 -12.77
CA LEU A 464 18.15 4.40 -14.15
C LEU A 464 18.41 2.99 -14.69
N ASP A 465 17.50 2.50 -15.53
CA ASP A 465 17.64 1.23 -16.24
C ASP A 465 18.49 1.43 -17.51
N LEU A 466 19.45 0.55 -17.74
CA LEU A 466 20.42 0.63 -18.83
C LEU A 466 20.22 -0.54 -19.80
N THR A 467 19.70 -0.22 -20.98
CA THR A 467 19.61 -1.16 -22.10
C THR A 467 20.78 -0.93 -23.05
N PRO A 468 21.68 -1.91 -23.22
CA PRO A 468 22.74 -1.86 -24.22
C PRO A 468 22.23 -1.50 -25.61
N SER A 469 22.80 -0.45 -26.21
CA SER A 469 22.52 -0.07 -27.59
C SER A 469 23.68 0.73 -28.16
N THR A 470 23.75 0.83 -29.48
CA THR A 470 24.47 1.92 -30.13
C THR A 470 23.92 3.25 -29.61
N VAL A 471 24.80 4.17 -29.23
CA VAL A 471 24.43 5.52 -28.76
C VAL A 471 24.76 6.53 -29.86
N PRO A 472 23.80 7.36 -30.30
CA PRO A 472 24.05 8.39 -31.31
C PRO A 472 25.02 9.44 -30.79
N ARG A 473 25.66 10.19 -31.71
CA ARG A 473 26.60 11.26 -31.35
C ARG A 473 25.86 12.35 -30.58
N LEU A 474 26.06 12.41 -29.26
CA LEU A 474 25.41 13.38 -28.37
C LEU A 474 26.10 14.76 -28.47
N VAL A 475 25.88 15.46 -29.58
CA VAL A 475 26.38 16.83 -29.83
C VAL A 475 25.97 17.77 -28.69
N ALA A 476 26.87 18.66 -28.27
CA ALA A 476 26.57 19.66 -27.25
C ALA A 476 25.64 20.75 -27.83
N PRO A 477 24.58 21.16 -27.12
CA PRO A 477 23.73 22.26 -27.59
C PRO A 477 24.51 23.58 -27.58
N PRO A 478 24.17 24.56 -28.45
CA PRO A 478 24.85 25.85 -28.53
C PRO A 478 25.02 26.49 -27.16
N ARG A 479 26.20 27.07 -26.87
CA ARG A 479 26.37 27.86 -25.63
C ARG A 479 25.52 29.13 -25.74
N PRO A 480 24.87 29.59 -24.65
CA PRO A 480 24.28 30.94 -24.63
C PRO A 480 25.39 31.97 -24.91
N PRO A 481 25.09 33.10 -25.57
CA PRO A 481 26.05 34.19 -25.71
C PRO A 481 26.47 34.68 -24.33
N ALA A 482 27.77 34.92 -24.16
CA ALA A 482 28.34 35.42 -22.92
C ALA A 482 28.21 36.96 -22.88
N GLY A 483 27.04 37.46 -22.49
CA GLY A 483 26.80 38.90 -22.35
C GLY A 483 25.31 39.24 -22.51
N GLY A 484 24.80 40.08 -21.60
CA GLY A 484 23.37 40.40 -21.45
C GLY A 484 22.96 40.41 -19.99
N ARG A 485 23.54 41.34 -19.22
CA ARG A 485 23.04 41.72 -17.88
C ARG A 485 21.86 42.66 -18.03
#